data_AF-V7FV09-F1
#
_entry.id   AF-V7FV09-F1
#
_cell.length_a   1.000
_cell.length_b   1.000
_cell.length_c   1.000
_cell.angle_alpha   90.00
_cell.angle_beta   90.00
_cell.angle_gamma   90.00
#
_symmetry.space_group_name_H-M   'P 1'
#
loop_
_entity.id
_entity.type
_entity.pdbx_description
1 polymer ?
#
loop_
_entity_poly.entity_id
_entity_poly.type
_entity_poly.pdbx_seq_one_letter_code
_entity_poly.pdbx_strand_id
1 'polypeptide(L)'
;AGFSQDEVELTQHGPELVVAGQKADDQSGRQLLHQGIAYRSFRQTFKLADHMKIKAANLENGLLTIDIVREIPEELKPRRISIGAGDAQVGKQIAQDTERTRKAA
;
A
#
# COMPACT_ATOMS: atom_id res chain seq x y z
N ALA A 1 12.62 8.54 -27.46
CA ALA A 1 11.57 7.91 -26.65
C ALA A 1 10.31 7.80 -27.51
N GLY A 2 9.51 6.73 -27.40
CA GLY A 2 8.51 6.47 -28.45
C GLY A 2 7.33 5.60 -28.08
N PHE A 3 7.09 5.30 -26.81
CA PHE A 3 5.83 4.67 -26.41
C PHE A 3 4.79 5.76 -26.14
N SER A 4 3.57 5.58 -26.62
CA SER A 4 2.42 6.39 -26.24
C SER A 4 1.79 5.84 -24.95
N GLN A 5 0.87 6.61 -24.36
CA GLN A 5 0.27 6.26 -23.07
C GLN A 5 -0.53 4.95 -23.12
N ASP A 6 -1.14 4.65 -24.26
CA ASP A 6 -1.88 3.42 -24.56
C ASP A 6 -0.98 2.19 -24.78
N GLU A 7 0.32 2.41 -24.99
CA GLU A 7 1.31 1.34 -25.21
C GLU A 7 2.12 1.02 -23.95
N VAL A 8 1.83 1.69 -22.83
CA VAL A 8 2.49 1.48 -21.53
C VAL A 8 1.45 1.08 -20.49
N GLU A 9 1.70 -0.04 -19.82
CA GLU A 9 0.87 -0.58 -18.77
C GLU A 9 1.61 -0.56 -17.42
N LEU A 10 0.91 -0.10 -16.38
CA LEU A 10 1.37 -0.16 -14.99
C LEU A 10 0.43 -1.03 -14.18
N THR A 11 0.97 -2.07 -13.55
CA THR A 11 0.22 -2.99 -12.69
C THR A 11 0.91 -3.14 -11.35
N GLN A 12 0.14 -3.13 -10.25
CA GLN A 12 0.64 -3.35 -8.90
C GLN A 12 0.11 -4.66 -8.33
N HIS A 13 1.02 -5.49 -7.84
CA HIS A 13 0.72 -6.75 -7.14
C HIS A 13 1.42 -6.75 -5.78
N GLY A 14 0.69 -6.37 -4.73
CA GLY A 14 1.26 -6.22 -3.39
C GLY A 14 2.38 -5.15 -3.36
N PRO A 15 3.62 -5.50 -2.96
CA PRO A 15 4.75 -4.58 -2.97
C PRO A 15 5.42 -4.45 -4.35
N GLU A 16 5.02 -5.24 -5.36
CA GLU A 16 5.65 -5.19 -6.68
C GLU A 16 4.87 -4.27 -7.62
N LEU A 17 5.59 -3.36 -8.26
CA LEU A 17 5.11 -2.52 -9.35
C LEU A 17 5.75 -2.99 -10.66
N VAL A 18 4.92 -3.41 -11.60
CA VAL A 18 5.35 -3.83 -12.93
C VAL A 18 5.03 -2.72 -13.92
N VAL A 19 6.04 -2.29 -14.67
CA VAL A 19 5.92 -1.36 -15.78
C VAL A 19 6.24 -2.11 -17.06
N ALA A 20 5.27 -2.25 -17.95
CA ALA A 20 5.45 -2.91 -19.24
C ALA A 20 5.16 -1.92 -20.37
N GLY A 21 5.95 -1.96 -21.44
CA GLY A 21 5.66 -1.22 -22.65
C GLY A 21 5.74 -2.12 -23.85
N GLN A 22 4.74 -2.07 -24.72
CA GLN A 22 4.66 -2.87 -25.93
C GLN A 22 4.13 -2.01 -27.08
N LYS A 23 4.89 -1.99 -28.18
CA LYS A 23 4.43 -1.37 -29.42
C LYS A 23 3.38 -2.24 -30.08
N ALA A 24 2.31 -1.62 -30.58
CA ALA A 24 1.45 -2.29 -31.55
C ALA A 24 2.25 -2.58 -32.82
N ASP A 25 2.02 -3.75 -33.43
CA ASP A 25 2.60 -4.06 -34.73
C ASP A 25 2.07 -3.07 -35.76
N ASP A 26 2.98 -2.31 -36.39
CA ASP A 26 2.62 -1.42 -37.48
C ASP A 26 2.36 -2.27 -38.73
N GLN A 27 1.09 -2.64 -38.94
CA GLN A 27 0.65 -3.36 -40.14
C GLN A 27 0.64 -2.47 -41.40
N SER A 28 1.04 -1.20 -41.31
CA SER A 28 1.25 -0.41 -42.51
C SER A 28 2.49 -0.96 -43.21
N GLY A 29 2.34 -1.49 -44.43
CA GLY A 29 3.42 -2.01 -45.28
C GLY A 29 4.45 -0.97 -45.71
N ARG A 30 4.86 -0.07 -44.81
CA ARG A 30 5.90 0.93 -45.00
C ARG A 30 7.25 0.24 -44.97
N GLN A 31 7.90 0.26 -46.13
CA GLN A 31 9.26 -0.19 -46.26
C GLN A 31 10.19 0.84 -45.61
N LEU A 32 10.53 0.62 -44.34
CA LEU A 32 11.53 1.39 -43.61
C LEU A 32 12.91 1.09 -44.21
N LEU A 33 13.56 2.09 -44.82
CA LEU A 33 14.90 1.96 -45.38
C LEU A 33 15.95 1.67 -44.29
N HIS A 34 15.85 2.33 -43.13
CA HIS A 34 16.68 2.07 -41.95
C HIS A 34 15.91 2.39 -40.65
N GLN A 35 15.87 1.44 -39.72
CA GLN A 35 15.33 1.65 -38.37
C GLN A 35 16.49 1.59 -37.37
N GLY A 36 17.11 2.74 -37.07
CA GLY A 36 18.30 2.82 -36.22
C GLY A 36 18.07 2.40 -34.76
N ILE A 37 16.82 2.44 -34.28
CA ILE A 37 16.44 1.93 -32.96
C ILE A 37 15.12 1.18 -33.12
N ALA A 38 15.16 -0.15 -32.99
CA ALA A 38 13.94 -0.95 -32.92
C ALA A 38 13.24 -0.67 -31.58
N TYR A 39 11.95 -0.38 -31.63
CA TYR A 39 11.14 -0.27 -30.41
C TYR A 39 10.91 -1.68 -29.87
N ARG A 40 11.65 -2.02 -28.81
CA ARG A 40 11.55 -3.33 -28.16
C ARG A 40 10.56 -3.25 -27.01
N SER A 41 9.70 -4.25 -26.90
CA SER A 41 8.89 -4.41 -25.71
C SER A 41 9.80 -4.52 -24.48
N PHE A 42 9.39 -3.91 -23.39
CA PHE A 42 10.12 -3.96 -22.13
C PHE A 42 9.17 -4.33 -20.99
N ARG A 43 9.74 -4.92 -19.94
CA ARG A 43 9.09 -5.14 -18.66
C ARG A 43 10.11 -4.85 -17.58
N GLN A 44 9.78 -3.94 -16.69
CA GLN A 44 10.59 -3.59 -15.53
C GLN A 44 9.75 -3.77 -14.28
N THR A 45 10.27 -4.53 -13.33
CA THR A 45 9.64 -4.72 -12.02
C THR A 45 10.41 -3.93 -10.97
N PHE A 46 9.67 -3.21 -10.13
CA PHE A 46 10.17 -2.45 -9.00
C PHE A 46 9.54 -2.97 -7.72
N LYS A 47 10.32 -3.03 -6.64
CA LYS A 47 9.80 -3.40 -5.32
C LYS A 47 9.61 -2.13 -4.49
N LEU A 48 8.37 -1.87 -4.10
CA LEU A 48 7.98 -0.80 -3.20
C LEU A 48 8.32 -1.19 -1.75
N ALA A 49 8.77 -0.21 -0.97
CA ALA A 49 8.97 -0.39 0.46
C ALA A 49 7.62 -0.42 1.21
N ASP A 50 7.66 -0.85 2.46
CA ASP A 50 6.47 -0.90 3.30
C ASP A 50 5.82 0.47 3.41
N HIS A 51 4.49 0.47 3.35
CA HIS A 51 3.66 1.67 3.46
C HIS A 51 3.84 2.70 2.33
N MET A 52 4.46 2.32 1.20
CA MET A 52 4.48 3.15 0.00
C MET A 52 3.23 2.90 -0.86
N LYS A 53 2.62 3.98 -1.34
CA LYS A 53 1.52 3.95 -2.30
C LYS A 53 1.82 4.82 -3.50
N ILE A 54 1.36 4.39 -4.66
CA ILE A 54 1.43 5.16 -5.91
C ILE A 54 0.34 6.23 -5.86
N LYS A 55 0.73 7.49 -5.99
CA LYS A 55 -0.18 8.65 -6.00
C LYS A 55 -0.59 9.01 -7.42
N ALA A 56 0.36 8.99 -8.35
CA ALA A 56 0.15 9.35 -9.74
C ALA A 56 1.21 8.69 -10.64
N ALA A 57 0.89 8.56 -11.92
CA ALA A 57 1.84 8.19 -12.96
C ALA A 57 1.59 9.09 -14.18
N ASN A 58 2.64 9.66 -14.75
CA ASN A 58 2.57 10.54 -15.91
C ASN A 58 3.64 10.16 -16.95
N LEU A 59 3.26 10.12 -18.22
CA LEU A 59 4.15 9.86 -19.33
C LEU A 59 4.19 11.09 -20.23
N GLU A 60 5.29 11.83 -20.19
CA GLU A 60 5.45 13.05 -20.99
C GLU A 60 6.82 13.06 -21.66
N ASN A 61 6.86 13.43 -22.94
CA ASN A 61 8.08 13.46 -23.75
C ASN A 61 8.86 12.11 -23.72
N GLY A 62 8.11 11.03 -23.50
CA GLY A 62 8.62 9.66 -23.37
C GLY A 62 9.42 9.37 -22.11
N LEU A 63 9.24 10.19 -21.06
CA LEU A 63 9.67 9.91 -19.71
C LEU A 63 8.46 9.53 -18.86
N LEU A 64 8.48 8.32 -18.29
CA LEU A 64 7.49 7.90 -17.30
C LEU A 64 7.94 8.34 -15.91
N THR A 65 7.13 9.16 -15.26
CA THR A 65 7.32 9.61 -13.87
C THR A 65 6.24 8.98 -13.00
N ILE A 66 6.62 8.41 -11.87
CA ILE A 66 5.72 7.72 -10.93
C ILE A 66 5.90 8.38 -9.57
N ASP A 67 4.83 9.02 -9.09
CA ASP A 67 4.80 9.67 -7.78
C ASP A 67 4.44 8.65 -6.71
N ILE A 68 5.32 8.50 -5.73
CA ILE A 68 5.14 7.53 -4.64
C ILE A 68 5.16 8.28 -3.30
N VAL A 69 4.14 8.04 -2.48
CA VAL A 69 4.00 8.63 -1.15
C VAL A 69 4.06 7.55 -0.08
N ARG A 70 4.60 7.92 1.09
CA ARG A 70 4.61 7.06 2.26
C ARG A 70 3.39 7.39 3.14
N GLU A 71 2.48 6.44 3.28
CA GLU A 71 1.32 6.54 4.17
C GLU A 71 1.56 5.72 5.44
N ILE A 72 2.04 6.33 6.51
CA ILE A 72 2.18 5.66 7.81
C ILE A 72 0.78 5.60 8.46
N PRO A 73 0.22 4.40 8.71
CA PRO A 73 -1.07 4.27 9.38
C PRO A 73 -1.08 5.00 10.74
N GLU A 74 -2.18 5.67 11.08
CA GLU A 74 -2.31 6.34 12.37
C GLU A 74 -2.23 5.39 13.56
N GLU A 75 -2.47 4.09 13.37
CA GLU A 75 -2.34 3.07 14.39
C GLU A 75 -0.90 2.88 14.89
N LEU A 76 0.08 3.23 14.06
CA LEU A 76 1.50 3.28 14.44
C LEU A 76 1.89 4.61 15.08
N LYS A 77 1.01 5.63 15.08
CA LYS A 77 1.28 6.84 15.86
C LYS A 77 1.25 6.43 17.34
N PRO A 78 2.32 6.69 18.09
CA PRO A 78 2.35 6.39 19.52
C PRO A 78 1.22 7.15 20.21
N ARG A 79 0.24 6.41 20.73
CA ARG A 79 -0.86 6.99 21.51
C ARG A 79 -0.40 7.12 22.96
N ARG A 80 -0.58 8.30 23.55
CA ARG A 80 -0.30 8.51 24.97
C ARG A 80 -1.33 7.74 25.78
N ILE A 81 -0.89 6.76 26.55
CA ILE A 81 -1.71 6.08 27.56
C ILE A 81 -1.68 6.95 28.81
N SER A 82 -2.82 7.45 29.26
CA SER A 82 -2.93 8.12 30.55
C SER A 82 -2.82 7.07 31.66
N ILE A 83 -1.85 7.23 32.56
CA ILE A 83 -1.76 6.42 33.78
C ILE A 83 -2.86 6.92 34.72
N GLY A 84 -3.88 6.10 34.97
CA GLY A 84 -4.89 6.39 35.98
C GLY A 84 -4.26 6.34 37.37
N ALA A 85 -4.38 7.42 38.13
CA ALA A 85 -4.25 7.35 39.58
C ALA A 85 -5.40 6.46 40.06
N GLY A 86 -5.06 5.36 40.71
CA GLY A 86 -6.01 4.32 41.09
C GLY A 86 -7.15 4.88 41.94
N ASP A 87 -8.36 4.78 41.40
CA ASP A 87 -9.59 4.60 42.18
C ASP A 87 -10.49 3.63 41.42
N ALA A 88 -9.90 2.51 41.01
CA ALA A 88 -10.66 1.32 40.66
C ALA A 88 -10.97 0.59 41.98
N GLN A 89 -12.11 0.93 42.55
CA GLN A 89 -12.83 0.14 43.55
C GLN A 89 -13.09 -1.27 42.99
N VAL A 90 -12.06 -2.12 42.96
CA VAL A 90 -12.16 -3.56 42.66
C VAL A 90 -11.95 -4.26 43.98
N GLY A 91 -13.04 -4.40 44.74
CA GLY A 91 -12.96 -5.04 46.05
C GLY A 91 -14.25 -4.95 46.85
N LYS A 92 -15.39 -5.38 46.30
CA LYS A 92 -16.58 -5.60 47.14
C LYS A 92 -17.51 -6.69 46.63
N GLN A 93 -16.99 -7.87 46.33
CA GLN A 93 -17.81 -9.09 46.19
C GLN A 93 -17.04 -10.35 46.63
N ILE A 94 -16.67 -10.45 47.90
CA ILE A 94 -16.45 -11.77 48.52
C ILE A 94 -16.89 -11.71 49.99
N ALA A 95 -17.79 -12.62 50.36
CA ALA A 95 -18.26 -12.96 51.71
C ALA A 95 -19.31 -12.05 52.38
N GLN A 96 -20.59 -12.27 52.03
CA GLN A 96 -21.69 -12.25 53.00
C GLN A 96 -22.61 -13.45 52.76
N ASP A 97 -22.13 -14.65 53.12
CA ASP A 97 -23.00 -15.80 53.43
C ASP A 97 -22.35 -16.69 54.49
N THR A 98 -22.11 -16.12 55.67
CA THR A 98 -22.07 -16.91 56.91
C THR A 98 -22.80 -16.08 57.96
N GLU A 99 -23.63 -16.77 58.75
CA GLU A 99 -24.43 -16.22 59.86
C GLU A 99 -25.80 -15.67 59.51
N ARG A 100 -26.66 -16.54 58.96
CA ARG A 100 -28.03 -16.62 59.48
C ARG A 100 -28.12 -17.71 60.55
N THR A 101 -28.43 -17.24 61.75
CA THR A 101 -29.15 -17.94 62.83
C THR A 101 -28.39 -18.93 63.73
N ARG A 102 -27.65 -18.36 64.70
CA ARG A 102 -27.78 -18.78 66.10
C ARG A 102 -28.86 -17.93 66.78
N LYS A 103 -30.00 -18.56 67.13
CA LYS A 103 -30.90 -18.27 68.26
C LYS A 103 -32.08 -19.26 68.12
N ALA A 104 -32.14 -20.33 68.91
CA ALA A 104 -32.61 -20.39 70.31
C ALA A 104 -33.98 -21.08 70.36
N ALA A 105 -34.01 -22.32 70.85
CA ALA A 105 -34.99 -22.93 71.77
C ALA A 105 -34.66 -24.41 71.92
#